data_AF-H0YMY6-F1
#
_entry.id   AF-H0YMY6-F1
#
_cell.length_a   1.000
_cell.length_b   1.000
_cell.length_c   1.000
_cell.angle_alpha   90.00
_cell.angle_beta   90.00
_cell.angle_gamma   90.00
#
_symmetry.space_group_name_H-M   'P 1'
#
loop_
_entity.id
_entity.type
_entity.pdbx_description
1 polymer ?
#
loop_
_entity_poly.entity_id
_entity_poly.type
_entity_poly.pdbx_seq_one_letter_code
_entity_poly.pdbx_strand_id
1 'polypeptide(L)'
;MLSSFNEWFWQDRFWLPPNVTWTELEDRDGRVYPHPQDLLAALPLALVLLAMRLAFERFIGLPLSRWLGVRDQTRRQVKPNATLEKHFLTEG
;
A
#
# COMPACT_ATOMS: atom_id res chain seq x y z
N MET A 1 -13.77 4.21 -21.33
CA MET A 1 -12.31 4.15 -21.07
C MET A 1 -11.99 3.21 -19.92
N LEU A 2 -12.59 3.40 -18.73
CA LEU A 2 -12.42 2.45 -17.60
C LEU A 2 -12.95 1.04 -17.90
N SER A 3 -14.05 0.93 -18.65
CA SER A 3 -14.61 -0.35 -19.12
C SER A 3 -13.60 -1.15 -19.95
N SER A 4 -12.95 -0.51 -20.92
CA SER A 4 -11.93 -1.15 -21.77
C SER A 4 -10.69 -1.58 -20.98
N PHE A 5 -10.29 -0.81 -19.97
CA PHE A 5 -9.20 -1.20 -19.08
C PHE A 5 -9.60 -2.39 -18.20
N ASN A 6 -10.84 -2.40 -17.69
CA ASN A 6 -11.35 -3.50 -16.88
C ASN A 6 -11.41 -4.81 -17.69
N GLU A 7 -11.90 -4.77 -18.93
CA GLU A 7 -11.89 -5.94 -19.83
C GLU A 7 -10.47 -6.44 -20.13
N TRP A 8 -9.51 -5.52 -20.34
CA TRP A 8 -8.11 -5.88 -20.57
C TRP A 8 -7.46 -6.48 -19.31
N PHE A 9 -7.72 -5.91 -18.13
CA PHE A 9 -7.18 -6.37 -16.86
C PHE A 9 -7.73 -7.74 -16.47
N TRP A 10 -9.01 -8.00 -16.73
CA TRP A 10 -9.69 -9.26 -16.43
C TRP A 10 -9.60 -10.31 -17.55
N GLN A 11 -8.64 -10.21 -18.47
CA GLN A 11 -8.45 -11.27 -19.47
C GLN A 11 -8.09 -12.61 -18.81
N ASP A 12 -8.74 -13.69 -19.24
CA ASP A 12 -8.55 -15.04 -18.69
C ASP A 12 -7.08 -15.45 -18.67
N ARG A 13 -6.33 -15.07 -19.70
CA ARG A 13 -4.92 -15.46 -19.90
C ARG A 13 -3.97 -14.94 -18.80
N PHE A 14 -4.33 -13.89 -18.07
CA PHE A 14 -3.49 -13.37 -16.98
C PHE A 14 -3.76 -14.05 -15.64
N TRP A 15 -4.96 -14.60 -15.45
CA TRP A 15 -5.44 -15.07 -14.15
C TRP A 15 -5.67 -16.58 -14.11
N LEU A 16 -6.06 -17.19 -15.23
CA LEU A 16 -6.42 -18.59 -15.35
C LEU A 16 -5.37 -19.41 -16.09
N PRO A 17 -5.27 -20.72 -15.79
CA PRO A 17 -4.49 -21.65 -16.57
C PRO A 17 -5.02 -21.76 -18.02
N PRO A 18 -4.19 -22.27 -18.95
CA PRO A 18 -4.64 -22.54 -20.32
C PRO A 18 -5.86 -23.48 -20.29
N ASN A 19 -6.83 -23.23 -21.19
CA ASN A 19 -8.08 -23.98 -21.35
C ASN A 19 -9.19 -23.71 -20.33
N VAL A 20 -9.09 -22.69 -19.47
CA VAL A 20 -10.18 -22.29 -18.57
C VAL A 20 -10.58 -20.84 -18.81
N THR A 21 -11.88 -20.55 -18.82
CA THR A 21 -12.43 -19.20 -19.02
C THR A 21 -13.33 -18.79 -17.86
N TRP A 22 -13.45 -17.49 -17.59
CA TRP A 22 -14.31 -16.95 -16.54
C TRP A 22 -15.78 -17.39 -16.69
N THR A 23 -16.23 -17.63 -17.92
CA THR A 23 -17.60 -18.13 -18.22
C THR A 23 -17.87 -19.52 -17.65
N GLU A 24 -16.85 -20.33 -17.40
CA GLU A 24 -16.98 -21.64 -16.75
C GLU A 24 -17.08 -21.52 -15.22
N LEU A 25 -16.57 -20.41 -14.67
CA LEU A 25 -16.61 -20.10 -13.24
C LEU A 25 -17.82 -19.22 -12.84
N GLU A 26 -18.78 -19.02 -13.74
CA GLU A 26 -20.06 -18.40 -13.40
C GLU A 26 -20.91 -19.34 -12.54
N ASP A 27 -21.71 -18.77 -11.64
CA ASP A 27 -22.61 -19.52 -10.77
C ASP A 27 -23.57 -20.38 -11.60
N ARG A 28 -23.41 -21.71 -11.50
CA ARG A 28 -24.26 -22.70 -12.16
C ARG A 28 -24.62 -23.81 -11.19
N ASP A 29 -25.79 -24.41 -11.40
CA ASP A 29 -26.28 -25.58 -10.65
C ASP A 29 -26.31 -25.41 -9.13
N GLY A 30 -26.66 -24.20 -8.66
CA GLY A 30 -26.78 -23.88 -7.23
C GLY A 30 -25.44 -23.82 -6.49
N ARG A 31 -24.31 -23.80 -7.21
CA ARG A 31 -22.97 -23.60 -6.65
C ARG A 31 -22.55 -22.15 -6.85
N VAL A 32 -22.13 -21.52 -5.76
CA VAL A 32 -21.58 -20.16 -5.77
C VAL A 32 -20.06 -20.26 -5.90
N TYR A 33 -19.52 -19.74 -7.00
CA TYR A 33 -18.08 -19.64 -7.22
C TYR A 33 -17.57 -18.27 -6.76
N PRO A 34 -16.32 -18.19 -6.24
CA PRO A 34 -15.74 -16.93 -5.81
C PRO A 34 -15.51 -16.02 -7.03
N HIS A 35 -16.14 -14.85 -7.02
CA HIS A 35 -16.04 -13.92 -8.13
C HIS A 35 -14.73 -13.12 -8.01
N PRO A 36 -13.97 -12.98 -9.09
CA PRO A 36 -12.70 -12.25 -9.07
C PRO A 36 -12.89 -10.77 -8.69
N GLN A 37 -14.09 -10.22 -8.91
CA GLN A 37 -14.45 -8.85 -8.53
C GLN A 37 -14.43 -8.63 -7.02
N ASP A 38 -14.63 -9.66 -6.21
CA ASP A 38 -14.57 -9.57 -4.75
C ASP A 38 -13.15 -9.22 -4.27
N LEU A 39 -12.13 -9.53 -5.06
CA LEU A 39 -10.75 -9.11 -4.78
C LEU A 39 -10.63 -7.58 -4.80
N LEU A 40 -11.40 -6.88 -5.63
CA LEU A 40 -11.39 -5.43 -5.66
C LEU A 40 -11.98 -4.84 -4.37
N ALA A 41 -12.85 -5.56 -3.66
CA ALA A 41 -13.36 -5.14 -2.36
C ALA A 41 -12.28 -5.19 -1.26
N ALA A 42 -11.22 -5.98 -1.44
CA ALA A 42 -10.07 -5.98 -0.54
C ALA A 42 -9.26 -4.68 -0.61
N LEU A 43 -9.27 -3.97 -1.76
CA LEU A 43 -8.54 -2.72 -1.93
C LEU A 43 -9.07 -1.57 -1.04
N PRO A 44 -10.38 -1.21 -1.05
CA PRO A 44 -10.90 -0.20 -0.13
C PRO A 44 -10.77 -0.66 1.32
N LEU A 45 -10.93 -1.96 1.61
CA LEU A 45 -10.71 -2.48 2.96
C LEU A 45 -9.27 -2.26 3.43
N ALA A 46 -8.28 -2.55 2.59
CA ALA A 46 -6.88 -2.29 2.90
C ALA A 46 -6.60 -0.79 3.13
N LEU A 47 -7.21 0.09 2.33
CA LEU A 47 -7.11 1.54 2.53
C LEU A 47 -7.73 1.98 3.86
N VAL A 48 -8.86 1.42 4.26
CA VAL A 48 -9.50 1.68 5.56
C VAL A 48 -8.60 1.22 6.70
N LEU A 49 -8.05 0.01 6.63
CA LEU A 49 -7.13 -0.51 7.63
C LEU A 49 -5.85 0.33 7.73
N LEU A 50 -5.32 0.80 6.59
CA LEU A 50 -4.17 1.70 6.56
C LEU A 50 -4.51 3.05 7.19
N ALA A 51 -5.65 3.64 6.85
CA ALA A 51 -6.10 4.90 7.44
C ALA A 51 -6.31 4.76 8.95
N MET A 52 -6.92 3.67 9.39
CA MET A 52 -7.09 3.33 10.82
C MET A 52 -5.74 3.20 11.52
N ARG A 53 -4.78 2.51 10.90
CA ARG A 53 -3.42 2.39 11.43
C ARG A 53 -2.75 3.76 11.58
N LEU A 54 -2.80 4.59 10.55
CA LEU A 54 -2.22 5.94 10.57
C LEU A 54 -2.90 6.83 11.61
N ALA A 55 -4.22 6.74 11.72
CA ALA A 55 -4.98 7.43 12.75
C ALA A 55 -4.55 6.98 14.15
N PHE A 56 -4.41 5.68 14.39
CA PHE A 56 -3.94 5.15 15.66
C PHE A 56 -2.52 5.65 16.00
N GLU A 57 -1.58 5.58 15.05
CA GLU A 57 -0.22 6.11 15.24
C GLU A 57 -0.23 7.62 15.54
N ARG A 58 -1.09 8.39 14.87
CA ARG A 58 -1.20 9.85 15.06
C ARG A 58 -1.91 10.25 16.36
N PHE A 59 -3.00 9.57 16.71
CA PHE A 59 -3.86 9.92 17.84
C PHE A 59 -3.50 9.22 19.14
N ILE A 60 -2.84 8.06 19.08
CA ILE A 60 -2.43 7.31 20.26
C ILE A 60 -0.91 7.25 20.33
N GLY A 61 -0.24 6.95 19.22
CA GLY A 61 1.24 6.89 19.17
C GLY A 61 1.91 8.21 19.53
N LEU A 62 1.51 9.34 18.93
CA LEU A 62 2.10 10.67 19.23
C LEU A 62 1.84 11.19 20.64
N PRO A 63 0.62 11.14 21.21
CA PRO A 63 0.44 11.57 22.60
C PRO A 63 1.08 10.60 23.59
N LEU A 64 1.09 9.29 23.31
CA LEU A 64 1.78 8.32 24.15
C LEU A 64 3.29 8.54 24.15
N SER A 65 3.89 8.82 22.99
CA SER A 65 5.33 9.13 22.90
C SER A 65 5.68 10.41 23.66
N ARG A 66 4.83 11.45 23.56
CA ARG A 66 4.97 12.69 24.34
C ARG A 66 4.81 12.45 25.84
N TRP A 67 3.84 11.62 26.24
CA TRP A 67 3.60 11.29 27.65
C TRP A 67 4.75 10.49 28.26
N LEU A 68 5.33 9.56 27.50
CA LEU A 68 6.54 8.80 27.85
C LEU A 68 7.83 9.65 27.79
N GLY A 69 7.73 10.94 27.45
CA GLY A 69 8.89 11.84 27.38
C GLY A 69 9.83 11.56 26.21
N VAL A 70 9.39 10.78 25.21
CA VAL A 70 10.13 10.54 23.98
C VAL A 70 10.14 11.85 23.20
N ARG A 71 11.24 12.60 23.32
CA ARG A 71 11.50 13.74 22.44
C ARG A 71 11.71 13.17 21.05
N ASP A 72 10.81 13.52 20.13
CA ASP A 72 11.04 13.37 18.70
C ASP A 72 12.44 13.94 18.43
N GLN A 73 13.40 13.08 18.12
CA GLN A 73 14.66 13.52 17.54
C GLN A 73 14.31 13.96 16.12
N THR A 74 13.66 15.12 16.01
CA THR A 74 13.57 15.86 14.75
C THR A 74 15.00 15.86 14.23
N ARG A 75 15.24 15.16 13.11
CA ARG A 75 16.58 15.03 12.50
C ARG A 75 17.23 16.39 12.62
N ARG A 76 18.18 16.52 13.56
CA ARG A 76 18.79 17.80 13.84
C ARG A 76 19.54 18.10 12.56
N GLN A 77 19.03 19.05 11.76
CA GLN A 77 19.71 19.40 10.53
C GLN A 77 21.15 19.73 10.92
N VAL A 78 22.08 18.98 10.33
CA VAL A 78 23.50 19.16 10.61
C VAL A 78 23.78 20.62 10.25
N LYS A 79 24.29 21.39 11.21
CA LYS A 79 24.70 22.76 10.90
C LYS A 79 25.78 22.68 9.83
N PRO A 80 25.63 23.39 8.69
CA PRO A 80 26.65 23.38 7.66
C PRO A 80 27.97 23.86 8.25
N ASN A 81 29.04 23.12 7.97
CA ASN A 81 30.37 23.40 8.49
C ASN A 81 31.35 23.41 7.32
N ALA A 82 31.70 24.63 6.89
CA ALA A 82 32.57 24.86 5.74
C ALA A 82 33.93 24.15 5.85
N THR A 83 34.46 23.92 7.04
CA THR A 83 35.75 23.23 7.22
C THR A 83 35.63 21.73 6.91
N LEU A 84 34.54 21.09 7.36
CA LEU A 84 34.29 19.67 7.12
C LEU A 84 33.90 19.43 5.65
N GLU A 85 33.11 20.33 5.06
CA GLU A 85 32.73 20.26 3.65
C GLU A 85 33.95 20.40 2.73
N LYS A 86 34.89 21.31 3.05
CA LYS A 86 36.14 21.45 2.30
C LYS A 86 37.02 20.20 2.39
N HIS A 87 37.13 19.57 3.56
CA HIS A 87 37.91 18.34 3.71
C HIS A 87 37.31 17.19 2.89
N PHE A 88 35.98 17.01 2.98
CA PHE A 88 35.28 15.96 2.25
C PHE A 88 35.44 16.09 0.72
N LEU A 89 35.43 17.32 0.21
CA LEU A 89 35.59 17.59 -1.22
C LEU A 89 37.05 17.53 -1.73
N THR A 90 38.04 17.53 -0.83
CA THR A 90 39.47 17.56 -1.21
C THR A 90 40.11 16.17 -1.15
N GLU A 91 39.59 15.26 -0.32
CA GLU A 91 40.18 13.92 -0.09
C GLU A 91 39.35 12.74 -0.65
N GLY A 92 38.21 13.00 -1.31
CA GLY A 92 37.38 11.99 -1.98
C GLY A 92 37.54 11.99 -3.49
#